data_AF-A0A0F2E004-F1
#
_entry.id   AF-A0A0F2E004-F1
#
_cell.length_a   1.000
_cell.length_b   1.000
_cell.length_c   1.000
_cell.angle_alpha   90.00
_cell.angle_beta   90.00
_cell.angle_gamma   90.00
#
_symmetry.space_group_name_H-M   'P 1'
#
loop_
_entity.id
_entity.type
_entity.pdbx_description
1 polymer ?
#
loop_
_entity_poly.entity_id
_entity_poly.type
_entity_poly.pdbx_seq_one_letter_code
_entity_poly.pdbx_strand_id
1 'polypeptide(L)'
;MSDQNPNVELNKEEDKLIVENNSVEDMKNGPKAVKKPSALLSFSFYLALTYILLFISLALVAGPWGIVFLIFLGPNLIAYAIATVLTQIGIKKVNRNFLYASAGFYLLSGLLAFDPDWQIFRIFPFLSLVLVLIGIFLTKDTSN
;
A
#
# COMPACT_ATOMS: atom_id res chain seq x y z
N MET A 1 76.14 1.33 46.03
CA MET A 1 76.28 1.34 44.56
C MET A 1 75.20 0.39 44.05
N SER A 2 74.08 0.92 43.56
CA SER A 2 73.89 1.42 42.17
C SER A 2 73.88 0.24 41.19
N ASP A 3 72.90 -0.01 40.33
CA ASP A 3 71.76 0.78 39.83
C ASP A 3 70.72 -0.19 39.24
N GLN A 4 69.42 0.00 39.51
CA GLN A 4 68.35 -0.53 38.65
C GLN A 4 67.24 0.51 38.50
N ASN A 5 67.30 1.24 37.39
CA ASN A 5 66.25 2.02 36.72
C ASN A 5 66.71 2.12 35.24
N PRO A 6 65.87 2.24 34.19
CA PRO A 6 64.47 2.64 34.24
C PRO A 6 63.46 1.95 33.30
N ASN A 7 62.20 2.25 33.58
CA ASN A 7 61.10 2.45 32.64
C ASN A 7 61.07 1.62 31.36
N VAL A 8 60.14 0.66 31.33
CA VAL A 8 59.44 0.27 30.10
C VAL A 8 57.96 0.65 30.28
N GLU A 9 57.71 1.96 30.38
CA GLU A 9 56.43 2.58 30.05
C GLU A 9 56.55 3.15 28.64
N LEU A 10 56.16 2.36 27.64
CA LEU A 10 55.56 2.84 26.40
C LEU A 10 55.03 1.63 25.63
N ASN A 11 53.91 1.80 24.93
CA ASN A 11 53.24 0.82 24.05
C ASN A 11 52.01 0.11 24.63
N LYS A 12 51.28 0.78 25.54
CA LYS A 12 49.88 0.44 25.84
C LYS A 12 48.87 1.12 24.89
N GLU A 13 49.35 1.76 23.82
CA GLU A 13 48.50 2.58 22.93
C GLU A 13 48.47 2.15 21.46
N GLU A 14 49.22 1.14 21.03
CA GLU A 14 49.03 0.53 19.71
C GLU A 14 48.12 -0.68 19.84
N ASP A 15 46.89 -0.34 20.24
CA ASP A 15 45.67 -0.72 19.55
C ASP A 15 45.91 -1.87 18.55
N LYS A 16 45.57 -3.06 19.06
CA LYS A 16 45.42 -4.38 18.45
C LYS A 16 44.54 -4.30 17.18
N LEU A 17 45.02 -3.58 16.17
CA LEU A 17 44.39 -3.28 14.89
C LEU A 17 44.58 -4.42 13.87
N ILE A 18 45.23 -5.51 14.25
CA ILE A 18 45.56 -6.60 13.34
C ILE A 18 45.48 -7.90 14.15
N VAL A 19 44.75 -8.90 13.63
CA VAL A 19 44.46 -10.20 14.26
C VAL A 19 43.18 -10.24 15.12
N GLU A 20 42.04 -9.95 14.49
CA GLU A 20 40.80 -10.71 14.77
C GLU A 20 39.90 -10.79 13.53
N ASN A 21 40.53 -10.98 12.38
CA ASN A 21 39.92 -11.57 11.20
C ASN A 21 39.83 -13.08 11.43
N ASN A 22 38.74 -13.57 12.05
CA ASN A 22 38.13 -14.88 11.80
C ASN A 22 37.06 -15.20 12.86
N SER A 23 35.90 -14.58 12.74
CA SER A 23 34.63 -15.27 13.01
C SER A 23 33.55 -14.57 12.20
N VAL A 24 33.35 -15.08 10.98
CA VAL A 24 32.11 -14.88 10.23
C VAL A 24 31.03 -15.57 11.06
N GLU A 25 30.48 -14.87 12.05
CA GLU A 25 29.21 -15.26 12.64
C GLU A 25 28.13 -15.02 11.58
N ASP A 26 27.73 -16.15 11.04
CA ASP A 26 26.65 -16.41 10.11
C ASP A 26 25.30 -15.94 10.70
N MET A 27 25.11 -14.62 10.82
CA MET A 27 23.78 -14.05 10.91
C MET A 27 23.21 -13.93 9.51
N LYS A 28 22.71 -15.08 9.07
CA LYS A 28 21.67 -15.30 8.07
C LYS A 28 20.75 -14.07 7.95
N ASN A 29 21.14 -13.14 7.08
CA ASN A 29 20.25 -12.11 6.55
C ASN A 29 19.24 -12.83 5.66
N GLY A 30 18.26 -13.47 6.30
CA GLY A 30 17.07 -13.97 5.62
C GLY A 30 16.52 -12.82 4.77
N PRO A 31 16.02 -13.10 3.54
CA PRO A 31 15.57 -12.05 2.64
C PRO A 31 14.62 -11.15 3.42
N LYS A 32 14.94 -9.85 3.52
CA LYS A 32 14.03 -8.84 4.07
C LYS A 32 12.68 -9.14 3.43
N ALA A 33 11.73 -9.68 4.19
CA ALA A 33 10.50 -10.19 3.63
C ALA A 33 9.81 -8.98 2.98
N VAL A 34 9.94 -8.87 1.65
CA VAL A 34 9.29 -7.84 0.88
C VAL A 34 7.82 -8.12 1.12
N LYS A 35 7.18 -7.27 1.94
CA LYS A 35 5.76 -7.40 2.26
C LYS A 35 5.01 -7.29 0.94
N LYS A 36 4.74 -8.43 0.30
CA LYS A 36 4.03 -8.47 -0.96
C LYS A 36 2.59 -8.08 -0.65
N PRO A 37 2.04 -7.04 -1.30
CA PRO A 37 0.63 -6.75 -1.16
C PRO A 37 -0.18 -7.97 -1.59
N SER A 38 -1.31 -8.23 -0.92
CA SER A 38 -2.20 -9.33 -1.28
C SER A 38 -2.53 -9.28 -2.77
N ALA A 39 -2.44 -10.42 -3.48
CA ALA A 39 -2.79 -10.49 -4.90
C ALA A 39 -4.22 -9.98 -5.15
N LEU A 40 -5.11 -10.18 -4.18
CA LEU A 40 -6.49 -9.72 -4.20
C LEU A 40 -6.58 -8.18 -4.13
N LEU A 41 -5.73 -7.52 -3.34
CA LEU A 41 -5.64 -6.05 -3.29
C LEU A 41 -5.24 -5.47 -4.66
N SER A 42 -4.24 -6.07 -5.31
CA SER A 42 -3.83 -5.67 -6.67
C SER A 42 -4.95 -5.90 -7.68
N PHE A 43 -5.63 -7.05 -7.63
CA PHE A 43 -6.77 -7.34 -8.48
C PHE A 43 -7.90 -6.32 -8.30
N SER A 44 -8.23 -6.01 -7.04
CA SER A 44 -9.22 -4.97 -6.70
C SER A 44 -8.85 -3.61 -7.28
N PHE A 45 -7.58 -3.23 -7.20
CA PHE A 45 -7.10 -1.96 -7.75
C PHE A 45 -7.26 -1.90 -9.27
N TYR A 46 -6.87 -2.94 -10.00
CA TYR A 46 -7.04 -2.97 -11.45
C TYR A 46 -8.51 -3.00 -11.86
N LEU A 47 -9.35 -3.75 -11.15
CA LEU A 47 -10.80 -3.76 -11.39
C LEU A 47 -11.40 -2.35 -11.20
N ALA A 48 -11.00 -1.65 -10.15
CA ALA A 48 -11.44 -0.28 -9.90
C ALA A 48 -10.94 0.71 -10.96
N LEU A 49 -9.68 0.58 -11.38
CA LEU A 49 -9.13 1.41 -12.44
C LEU A 49 -9.87 1.20 -13.77
N THR A 50 -10.11 -0.06 -14.15
CA THR A 50 -10.87 -0.42 -15.35
C THR A 50 -12.28 0.15 -15.30
N TYR A 51 -12.95 0.08 -14.14
CA TYR A 51 -14.27 0.68 -13.95
C TYR A 51 -14.22 2.20 -14.22
N ILE A 52 -13.29 2.95 -13.62
CA ILE A 52 -13.19 4.40 -13.86
C ILE A 52 -12.99 4.71 -15.35
N LEU A 53 -12.05 4.01 -16.01
CA LEU A 53 -11.75 4.23 -17.43
C LEU A 53 -12.96 3.93 -18.32
N LEU A 54 -13.67 2.84 -18.05
CA LEU A 54 -14.88 2.46 -18.78
C LEU A 54 -15.93 3.57 -18.71
N PHE A 55 -16.18 4.11 -17.52
CA PHE A 55 -17.22 5.11 -17.29
C PHE A 55 -16.87 6.48 -17.87
N ILE A 56 -15.60 6.89 -17.78
CA ILE A 56 -15.12 8.10 -18.46
C ILE A 56 -15.25 7.96 -19.98
N SER A 57 -14.89 6.78 -20.52
CA SER A 57 -14.99 6.52 -21.96
C SER A 57 -16.44 6.53 -22.42
N LEU A 58 -17.35 5.93 -21.65
CA LEU A 58 -18.78 5.92 -21.94
C LEU A 58 -19.36 7.33 -21.92
N ALA A 59 -18.99 8.15 -20.93
CA ALA A 59 -19.41 9.55 -20.87
C ALA A 59 -18.93 10.35 -22.09
N LEU A 60 -17.71 10.09 -22.58
CA LEU A 60 -17.15 10.78 -23.74
C LEU A 60 -17.83 10.35 -25.05
N VAL A 61 -18.14 9.06 -25.21
CA VAL A 61 -18.79 8.50 -26.40
C VAL A 61 -20.29 8.87 -26.46
N ALA A 62 -20.94 9.05 -25.31
CA ALA A 62 -22.36 9.39 -25.23
C ALA A 62 -22.69 10.83 -25.70
N GLY A 63 -21.69 11.66 -25.99
CA GLY A 63 -21.88 13.02 -26.50
C GLY A 63 -22.72 13.87 -25.52
N PRO A 64 -23.80 14.54 -25.98
CA PRO A 64 -24.64 15.36 -25.10
C PRO A 64 -25.24 14.59 -23.90
N TRP A 65 -25.53 13.30 -24.07
CA TRP A 65 -26.05 12.44 -23.00
C TRP A 65 -25.00 12.12 -21.93
N GLY A 66 -23.71 12.28 -22.26
CA GLY A 66 -22.61 12.10 -21.32
C GLY A 66 -22.67 13.07 -20.13
N ILE A 67 -23.15 14.30 -20.35
CA ILE A 67 -23.31 15.29 -19.28
C ILE A 67 -24.39 14.85 -18.30
N VAL A 68 -25.54 14.38 -18.81
CA VAL A 68 -26.63 13.84 -17.98
C VAL A 68 -26.11 12.65 -17.17
N PHE A 69 -25.41 11.73 -17.82
CA PHE A 69 -24.77 10.58 -17.18
C PHE A 69 -23.81 10.99 -16.04
N LEU A 70 -22.97 12.00 -16.26
CA LEU A 70 -22.03 12.51 -15.26
C LEU A 70 -22.71 13.29 -14.12
N ILE A 71 -23.88 13.88 -14.31
CA ILE A 71 -24.61 14.55 -13.21
C ILE A 71 -25.08 13.49 -12.20
N PHE A 72 -25.63 12.37 -12.68
CA PHE A 72 -26.12 11.31 -11.81
C PHE A 72 -24.99 10.47 -11.22
N LEU A 73 -23.98 10.14 -12.02
CA LEU A 73 -22.94 9.19 -11.62
C LEU A 73 -21.63 9.86 -11.20
N GLY A 74 -21.41 11.12 -11.54
CA GLY A 74 -20.19 11.87 -11.24
C GLY A 74 -19.84 11.91 -9.76
N PRO A 75 -20.76 12.24 -8.84
CA PRO A 75 -20.47 12.22 -7.41
C PRO A 75 -19.97 10.86 -6.90
N ASN A 76 -20.59 9.77 -7.37
CA ASN A 76 -20.16 8.40 -7.12
C ASN A 76 -18.75 8.14 -7.68
N LEU A 77 -18.50 8.50 -8.93
CA LEU A 77 -17.23 8.27 -9.63
C LEU A 77 -16.08 9.05 -8.99
N ILE A 78 -16.32 10.26 -8.49
CA ILE A 78 -15.31 11.06 -7.78
C ILE A 78 -14.89 10.36 -6.49
N ALA A 79 -15.85 9.95 -5.65
CA ALA A 79 -15.55 9.19 -4.43
C ALA A 79 -14.83 7.87 -4.74
N TYR A 80 -15.25 7.18 -5.82
CA TYR A 80 -14.62 5.94 -6.28
C TYR A 80 -13.17 6.15 -6.78
N ALA A 81 -12.91 7.26 -7.48
CA ALA A 81 -11.58 7.62 -7.94
C ALA A 81 -10.64 7.92 -6.76
N ILE A 82 -11.12 8.67 -5.76
CA ILE A 82 -10.39 8.90 -4.51
C ILE A 82 -10.07 7.57 -3.83
N ALA A 83 -11.07 6.69 -3.68
CA ALA A 83 -10.87 5.35 -3.11
C ALA A 83 -9.78 4.56 -3.86
N THR A 84 -9.78 4.64 -5.19
CA THR A 84 -8.81 3.93 -6.05
C THR A 84 -7.39 4.45 -5.87
N VAL A 85 -7.21 5.78 -5.79
CA VAL A 85 -5.90 6.40 -5.49
C VAL A 85 -5.42 6.01 -4.09
N LEU A 86 -6.28 6.07 -3.08
CA LEU A 86 -5.94 5.65 -1.72
C LEU A 86 -5.57 4.16 -1.67
N THR A 87 -6.27 3.31 -2.41
CA THR A 87 -5.96 1.87 -2.54
C THR A 87 -4.57 1.67 -3.13
N GLN A 88 -4.23 2.39 -4.20
CA GLN A 88 -2.88 2.34 -4.79
C GLN A 88 -1.79 2.75 -3.78
N ILE A 89 -2.03 3.83 -3.03
CA ILE A 89 -1.10 4.31 -2.01
C ILE A 89 -0.97 3.28 -0.88
N GLY A 90 -2.08 2.71 -0.43
CA GLY A 90 -2.12 1.68 0.60
C GLY A 90 -1.38 0.40 0.19
N ILE A 91 -1.52 -0.02 -1.07
CA ILE A 91 -0.77 -1.14 -1.66
C ILE A 91 0.73 -0.82 -1.73
N LYS A 92 1.10 0.32 -2.32
CA LYS A 92 2.51 0.71 -2.52
C LYS A 92 3.26 0.91 -1.20
N LYS A 93 2.59 1.46 -0.19
CA LYS A 93 3.17 1.71 1.14
C LYS A 93 2.93 0.57 2.13
N VAL A 94 2.18 -0.47 1.74
CA VAL A 94 1.70 -1.55 2.61
C VAL A 94 1.10 -0.99 3.91
N ASN A 95 0.28 0.05 3.77
CA ASN A 95 -0.28 0.80 4.89
C ASN A 95 -1.80 0.57 5.00
N ARG A 96 -2.20 -0.10 6.07
CA ARG A 96 -3.60 -0.44 6.35
C ARG A 96 -4.50 0.77 6.56
N ASN A 97 -4.01 1.86 7.13
CA ASN A 97 -4.81 3.08 7.32
C ASN A 97 -5.30 3.64 5.98
N PHE A 98 -4.46 3.63 4.94
CA PHE A 98 -4.87 4.06 3.60
C PHE A 98 -5.87 3.09 2.97
N LEU A 99 -5.74 1.78 3.22
CA LEU A 99 -6.68 0.77 2.72
C LEU A 99 -8.03 0.82 3.43
N TYR A 100 -8.07 1.07 4.74
CA TYR A 100 -9.33 1.29 5.46
C TYR A 100 -9.98 2.62 5.06
N ALA A 101 -9.18 3.67 4.85
CA ALA A 101 -9.70 4.93 4.32
C ALA A 101 -10.28 4.74 2.91
N SER A 102 -9.62 3.98 2.02
CA SER A 102 -10.19 3.68 0.71
C SER A 102 -11.47 2.86 0.79
N ALA A 103 -11.55 1.88 1.69
CA ALA A 103 -12.79 1.14 1.96
C ALA A 103 -13.92 2.10 2.35
N GLY A 104 -13.67 3.08 3.24
CA GLY A 104 -14.63 4.12 3.57
C GLY A 104 -15.12 4.92 2.35
N PHE A 105 -14.21 5.28 1.43
CA PHE A 105 -14.58 5.96 0.19
C PHE A 105 -15.33 5.07 -0.81
N TYR A 106 -15.03 3.77 -0.89
CA TYR A 106 -15.82 2.83 -1.70
C TYR A 106 -17.26 2.68 -1.17
N LEU A 107 -17.42 2.63 0.16
CA LEU A 107 -18.74 2.67 0.80
C LEU A 107 -19.47 3.98 0.46
N LEU A 108 -18.82 5.12 0.66
CA LEU A 108 -19.37 6.44 0.35
C LEU A 108 -19.79 6.54 -1.12
N SER A 109 -18.95 6.05 -2.03
CA SER A 109 -19.25 5.97 -3.45
C SER A 109 -20.53 5.16 -3.71
N GLY A 110 -20.68 3.98 -3.09
CA GLY A 110 -21.90 3.16 -3.21
C GLY A 110 -23.16 3.87 -2.71
N LEU A 111 -23.05 4.65 -1.64
CA LEU A 111 -24.14 5.47 -1.11
C LEU A 111 -24.51 6.64 -2.03
N LEU A 112 -23.53 7.28 -2.67
CA LEU A 112 -23.74 8.40 -3.58
C LEU A 112 -24.42 8.00 -4.89
N ALA A 113 -24.38 6.73 -5.28
CA ALA A 113 -25.09 6.21 -6.47
C ALA A 113 -26.56 5.86 -6.16
N PHE A 114 -27.28 6.70 -5.41
CA PHE A 114 -28.61 6.39 -4.86
C PHE A 114 -29.74 6.32 -5.92
N ASP A 115 -29.52 6.86 -7.11
CA ASP A 115 -30.58 7.05 -8.11
C ASP A 115 -31.32 5.74 -8.47
N PRO A 116 -32.66 5.69 -8.36
CA PRO A 116 -33.49 4.52 -8.66
C PRO A 116 -33.36 3.95 -10.07
N ASP A 117 -33.05 4.78 -11.07
CA ASP A 117 -32.92 4.33 -12.45
C ASP A 117 -31.50 3.79 -12.75
N TRP A 118 -30.53 4.13 -11.89
CA TRP A 118 -29.09 3.86 -12.07
C TRP A 118 -28.54 2.92 -10.98
N GLN A 119 -29.40 2.17 -10.30
CA GLN A 119 -29.02 1.34 -9.14
C GLN A 119 -27.99 0.25 -9.46
N ILE A 120 -27.98 -0.27 -10.71
CA ILE A 120 -27.03 -1.29 -11.16
C ILE A 120 -25.56 -0.82 -10.97
N PHE A 121 -25.32 0.49 -11.04
CA PHE A 121 -23.98 1.05 -10.93
C PHE A 121 -23.43 1.04 -9.49
N ARG A 122 -24.28 0.80 -8.48
CA ARG A 122 -23.86 0.63 -7.07
C ARG A 122 -23.08 -0.66 -6.82
N ILE A 123 -23.23 -1.66 -7.69
CA ILE A 123 -22.65 -2.99 -7.48
C ILE A 123 -21.12 -2.91 -7.41
N PHE A 124 -20.49 -2.12 -8.27
CA PHE A 124 -19.03 -2.02 -8.37
C PHE A 124 -18.38 -1.36 -7.14
N PRO A 125 -18.88 -0.23 -6.60
CA PRO A 125 -18.47 0.30 -5.30
C PRO A 125 -18.47 -0.73 -4.18
N PHE A 126 -19.57 -1.49 -4.02
CA PHE A 126 -19.65 -2.51 -2.96
C PHE A 126 -18.75 -3.72 -3.23
N LEU A 127 -18.61 -4.13 -4.49
CA LEU A 127 -17.68 -5.19 -4.87
C LEU A 127 -16.24 -4.79 -4.53
N SER A 128 -15.80 -3.60 -4.91
CA SER A 128 -14.48 -3.07 -4.56
C SER A 128 -14.28 -2.93 -3.06
N LEU A 129 -15.30 -2.49 -2.32
CA LEU A 129 -15.27 -2.46 -0.85
C LEU A 129 -14.98 -3.84 -0.27
N VAL A 130 -15.75 -4.85 -0.67
CA VAL A 130 -15.59 -6.22 -0.18
C VAL A 130 -14.22 -6.77 -0.54
N LEU A 131 -13.77 -6.58 -1.79
CA LEU A 131 -12.45 -7.00 -2.23
C LEU A 131 -11.34 -6.34 -1.41
N VAL A 132 -11.39 -5.03 -1.18
CA VAL A 132 -10.38 -4.33 -0.37
C VAL A 132 -10.38 -4.86 1.06
N LEU A 133 -11.55 -5.05 1.69
CA LEU A 133 -11.64 -5.57 3.05
C LEU A 133 -11.06 -6.99 3.15
N ILE A 134 -11.46 -7.90 2.27
CA ILE A 134 -10.90 -9.26 2.23
C ILE A 134 -9.39 -9.20 1.96
N GLY A 135 -8.96 -8.32 1.06
CA GLY A 135 -7.55 -8.11 0.75
C GLY A 135 -6.73 -7.63 1.95
N ILE A 136 -7.30 -6.76 2.81
CA ILE A 136 -6.69 -6.35 4.08
C ILE A 136 -6.59 -7.54 5.03
N PHE A 137 -7.68 -8.31 5.22
CA PHE A 137 -7.68 -9.49 6.10
C PHE A 137 -6.67 -10.57 5.67
N LEU A 138 -6.54 -10.81 4.36
CA LEU A 138 -5.57 -11.76 3.80
C LEU A 138 -4.13 -11.25 3.83
N THR A 139 -3.93 -9.94 3.99
CA THR A 139 -2.61 -9.38 4.19
C THR A 139 -2.15 -9.71 5.60
N LYS A 140 -1.47 -10.86 5.73
CA LYS A 140 -1.01 -11.42 7.00
C LYS A 140 -0.33 -10.36 7.86
N ASP A 141 -0.82 -10.20 9.09
CA ASP A 141 -0.06 -9.53 10.13
C ASP A 141 1.17 -10.37 10.41
N THR A 142 2.33 -9.89 9.99
CA THR A 142 3.56 -10.28 10.68
C THR A 142 3.56 -9.49 12.00
N SER A 143 2.74 -9.93 12.97
CA SER A 143 2.99 -9.61 14.36
C SER A 143 4.22 -10.43 14.77
N ASN A 144 5.31 -9.73 15.02
CA ASN A 144 6.47 -10.27 15.73
C ASN A 144 6.05 -10.72 17.14
#